data_AF-A0A950G394-F1
#
_entry.id   AF-A0A950G394-F1
#
_cell.length_a   1.000
_cell.length_b   1.000
_cell.length_c   1.000
_cell.angle_alpha   90.00
_cell.angle_beta   90.00
_cell.angle_gamma   90.00
#
_symmetry.space_group_name_H-M   'P 1'
#
loop_
_entity.id
_entity.type
_entity.pdbx_description
1 polymer ?
#
loop_
_entity_poly.entity_id
_entity_poly.type
_entity_poly.pdbx_seq_one_letter_code
_entity_poly.pdbx_strand_id
1 'polypeptide(L)'
;IFPSLRGNVLTRDSVNHLLRKIEQLAIPACPSLATKRVTPHLIRHGTAMHSLQSGVDITVIALWLGHEDIQTTHVYLQADLAMKEKALNSWLPLKPKWPGSNPATKSWPSWRRSDLTLSIMSDRKR
;
A
#
# COMPACT_ATOMS: atom_id res chain seq x y z
N ILE A 1 -22.82 13.58 -14.47
CA ILE A 1 -23.64 12.40 -14.10
C ILE A 1 -23.59 11.42 -15.27
N PHE A 2 -23.39 10.12 -15.02
CA PHE A 2 -23.32 9.11 -16.09
C PHE A 2 -24.72 8.55 -16.43
N PRO A 3 -25.15 8.60 -17.70
CA PRO A 3 -26.42 8.01 -18.11
C PRO A 3 -26.29 6.48 -18.28
N SER A 4 -27.35 5.77 -17.94
CA SER A 4 -27.56 4.37 -18.29
C SER A 4 -28.14 4.25 -19.70
N LEU A 5 -28.14 3.03 -20.27
CA LEU A 5 -28.74 2.74 -21.58
C LEU A 5 -30.23 3.13 -21.69
N ARG A 6 -30.92 3.29 -20.55
CA ARG A 6 -32.34 3.70 -20.49
C ARG A 6 -32.53 5.20 -20.23
N GLY A 7 -31.47 6.01 -20.29
CA GLY A 7 -31.52 7.46 -20.03
C GLY A 7 -31.55 7.84 -18.54
N ASN A 8 -31.70 6.88 -17.63
CA ASN A 8 -31.66 7.10 -16.18
C ASN A 8 -30.22 7.20 -15.65
N VAL A 9 -30.04 7.71 -14.42
CA VAL A 9 -28.72 7.73 -13.75
C VAL A 9 -28.16 6.32 -13.59
N LEU A 10 -26.87 6.15 -13.89
CA LEU A 10 -26.17 4.89 -13.72
C LEU A 10 -26.10 4.51 -12.24
N THR A 11 -26.67 3.36 -11.89
CA THR A 11 -26.66 2.87 -10.51
C THR A 11 -25.34 2.21 -10.13
N ARG A 12 -25.04 2.16 -8.84
CA ARG A 12 -23.87 1.43 -8.31
C ARG A 12 -23.81 -0.02 -8.78
N ASP A 13 -24.96 -0.69 -8.81
CA ASP A 13 -25.03 -2.09 -9.22
C ASP A 13 -24.78 -2.26 -10.73
N SER A 14 -25.20 -1.28 -11.53
CA SER A 14 -24.87 -1.22 -12.96
C SER A 14 -23.36 -1.04 -13.17
N VAL A 15 -22.71 -0.19 -12.37
CA VAL A 15 -21.24 -0.05 -12.39
C VAL A 15 -20.56 -1.37 -12.04
N ASN A 16 -20.99 -2.04 -10.97
CA ASN A 16 -20.43 -3.34 -10.59
C ASN A 16 -20.66 -4.43 -11.66
N HIS A 17 -21.79 -4.39 -12.36
CA HIS A 17 -22.05 -5.29 -13.46
C HIS A 17 -21.13 -5.01 -14.67
N LEU A 18 -20.95 -3.75 -15.02
CA LEU A 18 -20.02 -3.33 -16.08
C LEU A 18 -18.58 -3.73 -15.76
N LEU A 19 -18.13 -3.53 -14.51
CA LEU A 19 -16.80 -3.94 -14.08
C LEU A 19 -16.57 -5.44 -14.27
N ARG A 20 -17.52 -6.29 -13.86
CA ARG A 20 -17.43 -7.74 -14.09
C ARG A 20 -17.33 -8.10 -15.57
N LYS A 21 -18.04 -7.38 -16.43
CA LYS A 21 -17.95 -7.58 -17.88
C LYS A 21 -16.57 -7.19 -18.41
N ILE A 22 -16.01 -6.08 -17.95
CA ILE A 22 -14.67 -5.61 -18.34
C ILE A 22 -13.60 -6.58 -17.83
N GLU A 23 -13.72 -7.08 -16.60
CA GLU A 23 -12.82 -8.11 -16.05
C GLU A 23 -12.76 -9.32 -16.99
N GLN A 24 -13.90 -9.86 -17.40
CA GLN A 24 -13.96 -11.02 -18.31
C GLN A 24 -13.26 -10.76 -19.65
N LEU A 25 -13.39 -9.55 -20.19
CA LEU A 25 -12.72 -9.14 -21.43
C LEU A 25 -11.21 -8.93 -21.25
N ALA A 26 -10.76 -8.57 -20.04
CA ALA A 26 -9.36 -8.31 -19.72
C ALA A 26 -8.58 -9.58 -19.33
N ILE A 27 -9.26 -10.65 -18.88
CA ILE A 27 -8.61 -11.92 -18.48
C ILE A 27 -7.65 -12.49 -19.55
N PRO A 28 -7.99 -12.53 -20.86
CA PRO A 28 -7.07 -13.06 -21.88
C PRO A 28 -5.73 -12.30 -21.94
N ALA A 29 -5.76 -10.98 -21.74
CA ALA A 29 -4.55 -10.15 -21.72
C ALA A 29 -3.86 -10.16 -20.34
N CYS A 30 -4.61 -10.40 -19.27
CA CYS A 30 -4.14 -10.39 -17.89
C CYS A 30 -4.73 -11.57 -17.11
N PRO A 31 -4.16 -12.78 -17.22
CA PRO A 31 -4.70 -13.99 -16.59
C PRO A 31 -4.83 -13.89 -15.06
N SER A 32 -3.98 -13.06 -14.42
CA SER A 32 -4.02 -12.82 -12.98
C SER A 32 -5.31 -12.14 -12.49
N LEU A 33 -6.14 -11.58 -13.38
CA LEU A 33 -7.44 -11.02 -13.03
C LEU A 33 -8.49 -12.10 -12.77
N ALA A 34 -8.32 -13.32 -13.29
CA ALA A 34 -9.29 -14.40 -13.10
C ALA A 34 -9.46 -14.82 -11.63
N THR A 35 -8.45 -14.59 -10.79
CA THR A 35 -8.45 -14.93 -9.36
C THR A 35 -8.69 -13.73 -8.46
N LYS A 36 -8.76 -12.52 -9.01
CA LYS A 36 -8.89 -11.28 -8.25
C LYS A 36 -10.31 -10.73 -8.41
N ARG A 37 -10.88 -10.26 -7.30
CA ARG A 37 -12.15 -9.53 -7.32
C ARG A 37 -11.86 -8.05 -7.45
N VAL A 38 -12.13 -7.44 -8.60
CA VAL A 38 -11.98 -5.98 -8.79
C VAL A 38 -13.28 -5.29 -8.39
N THR A 39 -13.15 -4.21 -7.63
CA THR A 39 -14.28 -3.38 -7.20
C THR A 39 -13.95 -1.92 -7.44
N PRO A 40 -14.95 -1.02 -7.52
CA PRO A 40 -14.69 0.42 -7.67
C PRO A 40 -13.77 0.96 -6.56
N HIS A 41 -13.95 0.45 -5.34
CA HIS A 41 -13.10 0.86 -4.22
C HIS A 41 -11.65 0.43 -4.39
N LEU A 42 -11.40 -0.79 -4.88
CA LEU A 42 -10.04 -1.29 -5.16
C LEU A 42 -9.37 -0.51 -6.28
N ILE A 43 -10.11 -0.14 -7.33
CA ILE A 43 -9.59 0.72 -8.40
C ILE A 43 -9.16 2.07 -7.81
N ARG A 44 -10.04 2.72 -7.02
CA ARG A 44 -9.71 3.99 -6.35
C ARG A 44 -8.49 3.88 -5.45
N HIS A 45 -8.41 2.82 -4.65
CA HIS A 45 -7.25 2.57 -3.78
C HIS A 45 -5.97 2.36 -4.60
N GLY A 46 -6.02 1.55 -5.65
CA GLY A 46 -4.88 1.31 -6.54
C GLY A 46 -4.40 2.58 -7.24
N THR A 47 -5.31 3.42 -7.75
CA THR A 47 -4.96 4.71 -8.35
C THR A 47 -4.28 5.65 -7.36
N ALA A 48 -4.78 5.71 -6.12
CA ALA A 48 -4.18 6.53 -5.08
C ALA A 48 -2.77 6.04 -4.71
N MET A 49 -2.60 4.73 -4.49
CA MET A 49 -1.30 4.14 -4.19
C MET A 49 -0.30 4.33 -5.35
N HIS A 50 -0.75 4.16 -6.59
CA HIS A 50 0.12 4.35 -7.76
C HIS A 50 0.55 5.81 -7.92
N SER A 51 -0.34 6.76 -7.62
CA SER A 51 -0.01 8.19 -7.64
C SER A 51 1.00 8.53 -6.54
N LEU A 52 0.81 7.98 -5.33
CA LEU A 52 1.75 8.15 -4.22
C LEU A 52 3.13 7.60 -4.58
N GLN A 53 3.19 6.38 -5.12
CA GLN A 53 4.44 5.72 -5.57
C GLN A 53 5.17 6.49 -6.68
N SER A 54 4.42 7.22 -7.51
CA SER A 54 4.97 8.09 -8.55
C SER A 54 5.52 9.42 -8.00
N GLY A 55 5.39 9.66 -6.69
CA GLY A 55 5.90 10.85 -6.01
C GLY A 55 4.91 12.02 -5.96
N VAL A 56 3.63 11.78 -6.24
CA VAL A 56 2.59 12.82 -6.06
C VAL A 56 2.36 13.04 -4.58
N ASP A 57 2.32 14.31 -4.17
CA ASP A 57 2.08 14.69 -2.78
C ASP A 57 0.71 14.22 -2.27
N ILE A 58 0.66 13.77 -1.02
CA ILE A 58 -0.55 13.20 -0.43
C ILE A 58 -1.70 14.22 -0.32
N THR A 59 -1.41 15.51 -0.15
CA THR A 59 -2.44 16.55 -0.12
C THR A 59 -3.11 16.70 -1.48
N VAL A 60 -2.36 16.57 -2.56
CA VAL A 60 -2.86 16.59 -3.94
C VAL A 60 -3.72 15.35 -4.21
N ILE A 61 -3.30 14.18 -3.75
CA ILE A 61 -4.08 12.94 -3.86
C ILE A 61 -5.39 13.06 -3.07
N ALA A 62 -5.34 13.57 -1.84
CA ALA A 62 -6.54 13.79 -1.03
C ALA A 62 -7.54 14.74 -1.72
N LEU A 63 -7.02 15.82 -2.33
CA LEU A 63 -7.80 16.77 -3.11
C LEU A 63 -8.47 16.11 -4.33
N TRP A 64 -7.72 15.34 -5.13
CA TRP A 64 -8.26 14.64 -6.30
C TRP A 64 -9.32 13.60 -5.94
N LEU A 65 -9.20 12.99 -4.76
CA LEU A 65 -10.15 12.03 -4.24
C LEU A 65 -11.36 12.72 -3.59
N GLY A 66 -11.29 14.02 -3.29
CA GLY A 66 -12.36 14.77 -2.64
C GLY A 66 -12.56 14.37 -1.18
N HIS A 67 -11.48 13.99 -0.48
CA HIS A 67 -11.54 13.72 0.95
C HIS A 67 -11.52 15.04 1.71
N GLU A 68 -12.56 15.30 2.51
CA GLU A 68 -12.63 16.45 3.42
C GLU A 68 -11.63 16.30 4.59
N ASP A 69 -11.33 15.05 4.98
CA ASP A 69 -10.35 14.72 6.01
C ASP A 69 -9.17 13.92 5.45
N ILE A 70 -7.96 14.46 5.64
CA ILE A 70 -6.70 13.86 5.22
C ILE A 70 -6.37 12.55 5.97
N GLN A 71 -7.00 12.29 7.13
CA GLN A 71 -6.83 11.05 7.88
C GLN A 71 -7.20 9.81 7.07
N THR A 72 -8.23 9.91 6.21
CA THR A 72 -8.63 8.81 5.31
C THR A 72 -7.58 8.50 4.24
N THR A 73 -6.71 9.47 3.95
CA THR A 73 -5.62 9.36 2.97
C THR A 73 -4.32 8.89 3.63
N HIS A 74 -4.16 9.11 4.94
CA HIS A 74 -3.00 8.64 5.72
C HIS A 74 -2.82 7.10 5.67
N VAL A 75 -3.90 6.36 5.39
CA VAL A 75 -3.85 4.92 5.12
C VAL A 75 -2.88 4.56 3.98
N TYR A 76 -2.71 5.45 2.99
CA TYR A 76 -1.79 5.22 1.87
C TYR A 76 -0.33 5.35 2.28
N LEU A 77 0.00 6.34 3.12
CA LEU A 77 1.35 6.46 3.71
C LEU A 77 1.69 5.24 4.57
N GLN A 78 0.70 4.72 5.31
CA GLN A 78 0.92 3.56 6.14
C GLN A 78 1.17 2.29 5.32
N ALA A 79 0.46 2.15 4.20
CA ALA A 79 0.50 0.98 3.32
C ALA A 79 1.81 0.85 2.52
N ASP A 80 2.50 1.95 2.19
CA ASP A 80 3.72 1.89 1.38
C ASP A 80 5.00 1.69 2.22
N LEU A 81 5.29 0.42 2.53
CA LEU A 81 6.54 0.04 3.21
C LEU A 81 7.79 0.33 2.36
N ALA A 82 7.70 0.21 1.04
CA ALA A 82 8.84 0.42 0.14
C ALA A 82 9.23 1.90 0.07
N MET A 83 8.25 2.80 0.06
CA MET A 83 8.49 4.25 0.15
C MET A 83 9.07 4.64 1.50
N LYS A 84 8.58 4.06 2.60
CA LYS A 84 9.18 4.26 3.94
C LYS A 84 10.62 3.79 3.99
N GLU A 85 10.91 2.61 3.44
CA GLU A 85 12.27 2.08 3.37
C GLU A 85 13.17 2.98 2.50
N LYS A 86 12.69 3.43 1.34
CA LYS A 86 13.43 4.37 0.48
C LYS A 86 13.67 5.71 1.17
N ALA A 87 12.68 6.26 1.87
CA ALA A 87 12.81 7.49 2.63
C ALA A 87 13.82 7.33 3.78
N LEU A 88 13.75 6.22 4.53
CA LEU A 88 14.74 5.88 5.56
C LEU A 88 16.15 5.78 4.97
N ASN A 89 16.31 5.04 3.86
CA ASN A 89 17.60 4.87 3.20
C ASN A 89 18.14 6.18 2.60
N SER A 90 17.27 7.07 2.13
CA SER A 90 17.64 8.41 1.65
C SER A 90 18.06 9.33 2.80
N TRP A 91 17.43 9.19 3.97
CA TRP A 91 17.67 10.02 5.16
C TRP A 91 18.76 9.48 6.08
N LEU A 92 19.24 8.26 5.89
CA LEU A 92 20.34 7.67 6.65
C LEU A 92 21.66 7.83 5.88
N PRO A 93 22.51 8.85 6.18
CA PRO A 93 23.90 8.88 5.71
C PRO A 93 24.76 7.85 6.46
N LEU A 94 24.22 7.27 7.53
CA LEU A 94 24.94 6.45 8.46
C LEU A 94 24.56 5.01 8.20
N LYS A 95 25.42 4.29 7.46
CA LYS A 95 25.59 2.86 7.75
C LYS A 95 25.93 2.80 9.23
N PRO A 96 25.03 2.29 10.09
CA PRO A 96 25.36 2.21 11.50
C PRO A 96 26.60 1.34 11.62
N LYS A 97 27.69 1.92 12.15
CA LYS A 97 28.89 1.18 12.57
C LYS A 97 28.51 0.37 13.80
N TRP A 98 27.61 -0.59 13.63
CA TRP A 98 27.27 -1.53 14.69
C TRP A 98 28.55 -2.30 15.01
N PRO A 99 28.85 -2.56 16.30
CA PRO A 99 29.99 -3.38 16.73
C PRO A 99 29.96 -4.85 16.26
N GLY A 100 29.21 -5.20 15.22
CA GLY A 100 29.18 -6.52 14.59
C GLY A 100 29.33 -6.49 13.06
N SER A 101 29.44 -5.32 12.43
CA SER A 101 29.73 -5.20 10.98
C SER A 101 31.23 -5.29 10.67
N ASN A 102 32.09 -5.21 11.68
CA ASN A 102 33.52 -5.47 11.59
C ASN A 102 33.80 -6.89 12.13
N PRO A 103 34.37 -7.82 11.34
CA PRO A 103 34.69 -9.16 11.83
C PRO A 103 35.68 -9.19 13.00
N ALA A 104 36.39 -8.08 13.28
CA ALA A 104 37.34 -7.95 14.40
C ALA A 104 36.70 -7.54 15.74
N THR A 105 35.45 -7.07 15.78
CA THR A 105 34.74 -6.75 17.02
C THR A 105 33.50 -7.64 17.08
N LYS A 106 33.51 -8.69 17.89
CA LYS A 106 32.36 -9.59 18.11
C LYS A 106 31.73 -9.39 19.48
N SER A 107 31.70 -8.17 20.00
CA SER A 107 31.05 -7.87 21.28
C SER A 107 29.87 -6.93 21.09
N TRP A 108 28.67 -7.50 21.23
CA TRP A 108 27.43 -6.74 21.31
C TRP A 108 27.40 -5.87 22.59
N PRO A 109 26.83 -4.65 22.54
CA PRO A 109 26.61 -3.83 23.73
C PRO A 109 25.77 -4.54 24.80
N SER A 110 26.06 -4.30 26.08
CA SER A 110 25.43 -4.97 27.23
C SER A 110 23.91 -4.84 27.30
N TRP A 111 23.35 -3.73 26.83
CA TRP A 111 21.91 -3.46 26.79
C TRP A 111 21.14 -4.26 25.73
N ARG A 112 21.84 -4.97 24.82
CA ARG A 112 21.25 -5.85 23.80
C ARG A 112 21.17 -7.32 24.24
N ARG A 113 21.53 -7.63 25.49
CA ARG A 113 21.43 -8.98 26.08
C ARG A 113 20.23 -9.19 26.99
N SER A 114 19.23 -8.33 26.96
CA SER A 114 17.96 -8.59 27.65
C SER A 114 16.86 -8.91 26.64
N ASP A 115 16.84 -10.16 26.19
CA ASP A 115 15.71 -11.09 26.30
C ASP A 115 14.28 -10.59 26.02
N LEU A 116 14.07 -9.64 25.10
CA LEU A 116 12.72 -9.22 24.68
C LEU A 116 12.39 -9.52 23.20
N THR A 117 13.37 -9.92 22.38
CA THR A 117 13.10 -10.26 20.97
C THR A 117 12.65 -11.71 20.77
N LEU A 118 12.90 -12.61 21.72
CA LEU A 118 12.43 -13.99 21.65
C LEU A 118 10.96 -14.16 22.10
N SER A 119 10.40 -13.19 22.82
CA SER A 119 8.99 -13.24 23.23
C SER A 119 8.04 -12.87 22.07
N ILE A 120 8.43 -11.94 21.21
CA ILE A 120 7.60 -11.48 20.07
C ILE A 120 7.53 -12.52 18.94
N MET A 121 8.52 -13.42 18.81
CA MET A 121 8.51 -14.48 17.79
C MET A 121 7.99 -15.83 18.30
N SER A 122 7.76 -15.99 19.62
CA SER A 122 7.21 -17.23 20.18
C SER A 122 5.67 -17.23 20.27
N ASP A 123 5.00 -16.07 20.16
CA ASP A 123 3.54 -15.96 20.29
C ASP A 123 2.82 -15.89 18.94
N ARG A 124 3.32 -16.67 17.97
CA ARG A 124 2.67 -16.89 16.66
C ARG A 124 2.64 -18.36 16.29
N LYS A 125 2.39 -19.21 17.28
CA LYS A 125 1.90 -20.58 17.13
C LYS A 125 0.88 -20.87 18.23
N ARG A 126 -0.30 -20.28 18.12
CA ARG A 126 -1.55 -20.96 18.45
C ARG A 126 -2.70 -20.33 17.67
#